data_AF-A0A379MS70-F1
#
_entry.id   AF-A0A379MS70-F1
#
_cell.length_a   1.000
_cell.length_b   1.000
_cell.length_c   1.000
_cell.angle_alpha   90.00
_cell.angle_beta   90.00
_cell.angle_gamma   90.00
#
_symmetry.space_group_name_H-M   'P 1'
#
loop_
_entity.id
_entity.type
_entity.pdbx_description
1 polymer ?
#
loop_
_entity_poly.entity_id
_entity_poly.type
_entity_poly.pdbx_seq_one_letter_code
_entity_poly.pdbx_strand_id
1 'polypeptide(L)'
;MKTKSFTKGLVGCALLAASLVTGCKEYDDTGIRKDIADLQGRVESLEAWCETAKGQISALQSLVAAVESRDYITGVEPVTEAGKETGYAISLGSGKTFTVKHGTQGDPGVTPQIGVAKDEANPSDENYYWTVKTGDDEPEFIVDPATGGKMPVTGEKGDTPELSVEEDNGRLYWKVGEDWLLSDGAKVPATGEQGDAIFAENGVDYTTDPNNVTFTLADGTKLTLPRVNEVSVGFDDYELAYVGTNTEIALELPATLKEGDYTALMAEIKTEGGTGTAIATRAAAASSWQVEVTKPTFDTDGVCNNDAKVKITVSNTETTGSQAILKVTLVDTKGREATASKPLEFRGTSIAADEVANTTFEDGKDYMIQGNGAVITLTDAKEIKGKNVTISDIVFDSPKAVNVKAESVTLDGVTLSGSQPKANGNAMMSINDAQTVTISNLTMGKTDGYNTIEIGLNSSTLPSEINIENVRFEEAISNNAILIFGTQSNATVNIADCYFKEVSNVLRLSNKTNATGVKVNIKDCTVDQWESTPAYAGFLICEDYTSDTEDKAKQNNLFGNGKITVTFDNVTGPHGKIDFSNDIAAGTNGGAEQAYYVFYDQGGVVPYSTQTYPTFIFK
;
A
#
# COMPACT_ATOMS: atom_id res chain seq x y z
N MET A 1 -50.01 -5.50 -37.14
CA MET A 1 -50.63 -4.54 -38.07
C MET A 1 -49.93 -4.69 -39.42
N LYS A 2 -50.70 -4.91 -40.49
CA LYS A 2 -50.34 -5.44 -41.84
C LYS A 2 -49.94 -6.94 -41.86
N THR A 3 -50.91 -7.88 -41.91
CA THR A 3 -51.62 -8.48 -43.09
C THR A 3 -50.73 -9.47 -43.88
N LYS A 4 -51.07 -10.75 -44.15
CA LYS A 4 -52.33 -11.47 -44.44
C LYS A 4 -52.18 -12.94 -43.96
N SER A 5 -53.08 -13.54 -43.17
CA SER A 5 -54.40 -14.13 -43.53
C SER A 5 -54.32 -15.27 -44.56
N PHE A 6 -54.67 -16.50 -44.16
CA PHE A 6 -56.00 -17.07 -44.49
C PHE A 6 -56.40 -18.22 -43.58
N THR A 7 -57.49 -17.96 -42.85
CA THR A 7 -58.30 -18.87 -42.05
C THR A 7 -59.21 -19.72 -42.94
N LYS A 8 -59.50 -20.96 -42.51
CA LYS A 8 -60.75 -21.73 -42.71
C LYS A 8 -60.53 -23.04 -41.96
N GLY A 9 -61.42 -23.58 -41.13
CA GLY A 9 -62.83 -23.34 -40.89
C GLY A 9 -63.32 -24.66 -40.28
N LEU A 10 -63.75 -24.58 -39.02
CA LEU A 10 -64.23 -25.67 -38.18
C LEU A 10 -65.53 -26.27 -38.72
N VAL A 11 -65.62 -27.58 -38.97
CA VAL A 11 -66.89 -28.34 -38.96
C VAL A 11 -66.65 -29.80 -38.59
N GLY A 12 -67.35 -30.27 -37.56
CA GLY A 12 -68.09 -31.53 -37.65
C GLY A 12 -67.48 -32.78 -37.02
N CYS A 13 -67.83 -33.01 -35.76
CA CYS A 13 -67.79 -34.32 -35.11
C CYS A 13 -68.53 -35.42 -35.90
N ALA A 14 -68.06 -36.64 -35.67
CA ALA A 14 -68.83 -37.86 -35.42
C ALA A 14 -68.83 -38.96 -36.51
N LEU A 15 -68.06 -40.00 -36.17
CA LEU A 15 -68.39 -41.43 -36.25
C LEU A 15 -68.81 -42.01 -37.61
N LEU A 16 -67.93 -42.83 -38.18
CA LEU A 16 -68.31 -44.21 -38.53
C LEU A 16 -67.08 -45.14 -38.59
N ALA A 17 -67.11 -46.09 -37.66
CA ALA A 17 -66.42 -47.37 -37.52
C ALA A 17 -65.47 -47.84 -38.64
N ALA A 18 -64.22 -48.05 -38.23
CA ALA A 18 -63.54 -49.34 -38.22
C ALA A 18 -63.78 -50.29 -39.40
N SER A 19 -62.80 -50.38 -40.30
CA SER A 19 -61.92 -51.57 -40.36
C SER A 19 -60.85 -51.41 -41.46
N LEU A 20 -59.59 -51.65 -41.07
CA LEU A 20 -58.40 -51.99 -41.88
C LEU A 20 -57.61 -50.86 -42.57
N VAL A 21 -56.65 -50.26 -41.86
CA VAL A 21 -55.28 -50.05 -42.37
C VAL A 21 -54.27 -50.39 -41.27
N THR A 22 -53.35 -51.27 -41.62
CA THR A 22 -52.15 -51.71 -40.91
C THR A 22 -51.37 -50.56 -40.26
N GLY A 23 -50.99 -50.73 -38.99
CA GLY A 23 -50.26 -49.74 -38.20
C GLY A 23 -48.88 -49.41 -38.77
N CYS A 24 -48.68 -48.15 -39.13
CA CYS A 24 -47.36 -47.54 -39.09
C CYS A 24 -46.99 -47.39 -37.61
N LYS A 25 -45.98 -48.13 -37.15
CA LYS A 25 -45.28 -47.76 -35.91
C LYS A 25 -44.80 -46.31 -36.06
N GLU A 26 -45.06 -45.47 -35.07
CA GLU A 26 -44.46 -44.15 -34.99
C GLU A 26 -42.94 -44.29 -35.10
N TYR A 27 -42.31 -43.44 -35.90
CA TYR A 27 -40.87 -43.43 -36.06
C TYR A 27 -40.25 -42.87 -34.79
N ASP A 28 -39.63 -43.74 -33.99
CA ASP A 28 -38.92 -43.40 -32.76
C ASP A 28 -37.44 -43.16 -33.07
N ASP A 29 -37.03 -41.89 -33.11
CA ASP A 29 -35.65 -41.45 -33.33
C ASP A 29 -34.96 -40.97 -32.04
N THR A 30 -35.51 -41.31 -30.88
CA THR A 30 -34.98 -40.87 -29.57
C THR A 30 -33.53 -41.32 -29.36
N GLY A 31 -33.18 -42.54 -29.77
CA GLY A 31 -31.81 -43.05 -29.72
C GLY A 31 -30.84 -42.22 -30.58
N ILE A 32 -31.24 -41.90 -31.81
CA ILE A 32 -30.43 -41.09 -32.74
C ILE A 32 -30.21 -39.68 -32.18
N ARG A 33 -31.21 -39.06 -31.54
CA ARG A 33 -31.05 -37.73 -30.92
C ARG A 33 -30.11 -37.77 -29.71
N LYS A 34 -30.12 -38.85 -28.93
CA LYS A 34 -29.20 -39.04 -27.79
C LYS A 34 -27.76 -39.23 -28.28
N ASP A 35 -27.54 -40.04 -29.31
CA ASP A 35 -26.23 -40.24 -29.93
C ASP A 35 -25.67 -38.93 -30.53
N ILE A 36 -26.54 -38.10 -31.14
CA ILE A 36 -26.14 -36.78 -31.66
C ILE A 36 -25.71 -35.84 -30.52
N ALA A 37 -26.43 -35.83 -29.40
CA ALA A 37 -26.07 -35.01 -28.24
C ALA A 37 -24.74 -35.47 -27.59
N ASP A 38 -24.52 -36.79 -27.48
CA ASP A 38 -23.25 -37.38 -27.02
C ASP A 38 -22.08 -36.97 -27.93
N LEU A 39 -22.26 -37.11 -29.25
CA LEU A 39 -21.25 -36.71 -30.22
C LEU A 39 -20.95 -35.21 -30.16
N GLN A 40 -21.96 -34.36 -29.93
CA GLN A 40 -21.75 -32.92 -29.73
C GLN A 40 -20.89 -32.63 -28.49
N GLY A 41 -21.18 -33.25 -27.34
CA GLY A 41 -20.38 -33.07 -26.12
C GLY A 41 -18.93 -33.56 -26.28
N ARG A 42 -18.72 -34.66 -27.00
CA ARG A 42 -17.37 -35.17 -27.35
C ARG A 42 -16.61 -34.21 -28.26
N VAL A 43 -17.27 -33.61 -29.24
CA VAL A 43 -16.68 -32.62 -30.15
C VAL A 43 -16.30 -31.35 -29.39
N GLU A 44 -17.18 -30.84 -28.54
CA GLU A 44 -16.89 -29.65 -27.70
C GLU A 44 -15.67 -29.87 -26.80
N SER A 45 -15.58 -31.05 -26.16
CA SER A 45 -14.43 -31.41 -25.32
C SER A 45 -13.13 -31.56 -26.13
N LEU A 46 -13.21 -32.14 -27.33
CA LEU A 46 -12.07 -32.30 -28.22
C LEU A 46 -11.59 -30.95 -28.76
N GLU A 47 -12.50 -30.05 -29.11
CA GLU A 47 -12.20 -28.68 -29.56
C GLU A 47 -11.50 -27.88 -28.45
N ALA A 48 -11.99 -27.97 -27.21
CA ALA A 48 -11.35 -27.32 -26.05
C ALA A 48 -9.93 -27.85 -25.80
N TRP A 49 -9.73 -29.17 -25.91
CA TRP A 49 -8.40 -29.77 -25.80
C TRP A 49 -7.48 -29.32 -26.96
N CYS A 50 -7.99 -29.27 -28.19
CA CYS A 50 -7.21 -28.83 -29.35
C CYS A 50 -6.72 -27.38 -29.20
N GLU A 51 -7.57 -26.47 -28.72
CA GLU A 51 -7.16 -25.07 -28.47
C GLU A 51 -6.13 -24.97 -27.34
N THR A 52 -6.25 -25.79 -26.28
CA THR A 52 -5.27 -25.86 -25.20
C THR A 52 -3.91 -26.37 -25.70
N ALA A 53 -3.90 -27.49 -26.42
CA ALA A 53 -2.69 -28.10 -26.98
C ALA A 53 -2.01 -27.14 -27.98
N LYS A 54 -2.78 -26.48 -28.84
CA LYS A 54 -2.28 -25.47 -29.80
C LYS A 54 -1.63 -24.28 -29.08
N GLY A 55 -2.22 -23.81 -27.99
CA GLY A 55 -1.64 -22.76 -27.14
C GLY A 55 -0.29 -23.17 -26.56
N GLN A 56 -0.21 -24.36 -25.95
CA GLN A 56 1.03 -24.86 -25.36
C GLN A 56 2.11 -25.17 -26.40
N ILE A 57 1.76 -25.72 -27.57
CA ILE A 57 2.68 -25.92 -28.70
C ILE A 57 3.24 -24.57 -29.18
N SER A 58 2.39 -23.54 -29.29
CA SER A 58 2.83 -22.20 -29.70
C SER A 58 3.78 -21.57 -28.68
N ALA A 59 3.54 -21.80 -27.39
CA ALA A 59 4.43 -21.36 -26.31
C ALA A 59 5.79 -22.07 -26.38
N LEU A 60 5.80 -23.40 -26.56
CA LEU A 60 7.03 -24.18 -26.70
C LEU A 60 7.83 -23.75 -27.95
N GLN A 61 7.16 -23.51 -29.08
CA GLN A 61 7.79 -22.98 -30.29
C GLN A 61 8.42 -21.60 -30.06
N SER A 62 7.72 -20.72 -29.35
CA SER A 62 8.24 -19.39 -28.99
C SER A 62 9.47 -19.49 -28.08
N LEU A 63 9.44 -20.42 -27.12
CA LEU A 63 10.54 -20.70 -26.21
C LEU A 63 11.79 -21.22 -26.95
N VAL A 64 11.61 -22.20 -27.86
CA VAL A 64 12.70 -22.71 -28.70
C VAL A 64 13.27 -21.61 -29.59
N ALA A 65 12.43 -20.81 -30.24
CA ALA A 65 12.89 -19.69 -31.08
C ALA A 65 13.68 -18.64 -30.28
N ALA A 66 13.25 -18.34 -29.05
CA ALA A 66 13.98 -17.43 -28.15
C ALA A 66 15.37 -17.98 -27.81
N VAL A 67 15.47 -19.29 -27.52
CA VAL A 67 16.74 -19.96 -27.23
C VAL A 67 17.65 -19.94 -28.47
N GLU A 68 17.14 -20.31 -29.64
CA GLU A 68 17.90 -20.32 -30.90
C GLU A 68 18.39 -18.92 -31.30
N SER A 69 17.56 -17.90 -31.10
CA SER A 69 17.91 -16.51 -31.44
C SER A 69 18.74 -15.81 -30.36
N ARG A 70 19.01 -16.46 -29.22
CA ARG A 70 19.68 -15.87 -28.05
C ARG A 70 18.95 -14.62 -27.53
N ASP A 71 17.63 -14.63 -27.58
CA ASP A 71 16.79 -13.60 -26.96
C ASP A 71 16.82 -13.74 -25.43
N TYR A 72 16.25 -12.77 -24.71
CA TYR A 72 16.23 -12.73 -23.25
C TYR A 72 14.88 -12.26 -22.73
N ILE A 73 14.56 -12.63 -21.49
CA ILE A 73 13.28 -12.30 -20.85
C ILE A 73 13.35 -10.91 -20.22
N THR A 74 12.33 -10.09 -20.48
CA THR A 74 12.16 -8.75 -19.91
C THR A 74 11.06 -8.68 -18.85
N GLY A 75 10.15 -9.67 -18.80
CA GLY A 75 9.10 -9.72 -17.79
C GLY A 75 8.44 -11.10 -17.68
N VAL A 76 7.95 -11.40 -16.47
CA VAL A 76 7.15 -12.60 -16.15
C VAL A 76 5.98 -12.14 -15.27
N GLU A 77 4.76 -12.27 -15.77
CA GLU A 77 3.54 -11.81 -15.08
C GLU A 77 2.55 -12.97 -14.90
N PRO A 78 1.94 -13.16 -13.72
CA PRO A 78 0.90 -14.17 -13.52
C PRO A 78 -0.33 -13.91 -14.39
N VAL A 79 -0.89 -14.97 -14.96
CA VAL A 79 -2.17 -14.97 -15.69
C VAL A 79 -3.23 -15.57 -14.79
N THR A 80 -4.34 -14.85 -14.58
CA THR A 80 -5.45 -15.32 -13.75
C THR A 80 -6.73 -15.47 -14.57
N GLU A 81 -7.45 -16.56 -14.36
CA GLU A 81 -8.79 -16.80 -14.89
C GLU A 81 -9.72 -17.12 -13.70
N ALA A 82 -10.84 -16.41 -13.58
CA ALA A 82 -11.79 -16.55 -12.45
C ALA A 82 -11.17 -16.44 -11.04
N GLY A 83 -10.10 -15.63 -10.88
CA GLY A 83 -9.43 -15.41 -9.59
C GLY A 83 -8.40 -16.49 -9.20
N LYS A 84 -8.16 -17.49 -10.05
CA LYS A 84 -7.11 -18.51 -9.88
C LYS A 84 -5.99 -18.27 -10.90
N GLU A 85 -4.74 -18.37 -10.47
CA GLU A 85 -3.57 -18.36 -11.37
C GLU A 85 -3.61 -19.60 -12.27
N THR A 86 -3.53 -19.38 -13.58
CA THR A 86 -3.58 -20.43 -14.62
C THR A 86 -2.29 -20.51 -15.43
N GLY A 87 -1.33 -19.61 -15.20
CA GLY A 87 -0.04 -19.61 -15.87
C GLY A 87 0.71 -18.29 -15.77
N TYR A 88 1.68 -18.07 -16.68
CA TYR A 88 2.49 -16.86 -16.77
C TYR A 88 2.54 -16.31 -18.20
N ALA A 89 2.48 -14.98 -18.33
CA ALA A 89 2.84 -14.25 -19.54
C ALA A 89 4.33 -13.92 -19.51
N ILE A 90 5.06 -14.30 -20.57
CA ILE A 90 6.51 -14.14 -20.70
C ILE A 90 6.79 -13.11 -21.79
N SER A 91 7.48 -12.03 -21.44
CA SER A 91 7.89 -10.97 -22.37
C SER A 91 9.36 -11.09 -22.72
N LEU A 92 9.69 -10.91 -23.99
CA LEU A 92 11.06 -11.04 -24.53
C LEU A 92 11.63 -9.68 -24.97
N GLY A 93 12.97 -9.60 -25.04
CA GLY A 93 13.71 -8.42 -25.51
C GLY A 93 13.41 -8.06 -26.97
N SER A 94 13.01 -9.04 -27.79
CA SER A 94 12.50 -8.78 -29.16
C SER A 94 11.14 -8.08 -29.21
N GLY A 95 10.48 -7.86 -28.07
CA GLY A 95 9.12 -7.30 -27.97
C GLY A 95 8.00 -8.32 -28.20
N LYS A 96 8.33 -9.61 -28.28
CA LYS A 96 7.36 -10.70 -28.36
C LYS A 96 6.92 -11.14 -26.97
N THR A 97 5.68 -11.60 -26.85
CA THR A 97 5.11 -12.15 -25.63
C THR A 97 4.40 -13.47 -25.91
N PHE A 98 4.50 -14.44 -25.01
CA PHE A 98 3.76 -15.71 -25.08
C PHE A 98 3.29 -16.14 -23.68
N THR A 99 2.31 -17.05 -23.60
CA THR A 99 1.75 -17.52 -22.33
C THR A 99 2.09 -18.99 -22.09
N VAL A 100 2.55 -19.30 -20.88
CA VAL A 100 2.78 -20.66 -20.39
C VAL A 100 1.72 -20.98 -19.35
N LYS A 101 0.79 -21.89 -19.66
CA LYS A 101 -0.22 -22.37 -18.70
C LYS A 101 0.35 -23.47 -17.79
N HIS A 102 -0.10 -23.53 -16.54
CA HIS A 102 0.26 -24.65 -15.64
C HIS A 102 -0.18 -25.99 -16.24
N GLY A 103 0.67 -27.00 -16.13
CA GLY A 103 0.27 -28.36 -16.49
C GLY A 103 -0.74 -28.92 -15.51
N THR A 104 -1.78 -29.56 -16.03
CA THR A 104 -2.65 -30.46 -15.27
C THR A 104 -2.56 -31.83 -15.93
N GLN A 105 -2.11 -32.83 -15.18
CA GLN A 105 -2.08 -34.21 -15.68
C GLN A 105 -3.51 -34.73 -15.73
N GLY A 106 -3.84 -35.43 -16.81
CA GLY A 106 -5.12 -36.09 -16.93
C GLY A 106 -5.20 -37.45 -16.25
N ASP A 107 -6.38 -37.81 -15.72
CA ASP A 107 -6.63 -39.16 -15.22
C ASP A 107 -6.61 -40.17 -16.39
N PRO A 108 -5.95 -41.34 -16.29
CA PRO A 108 -6.14 -42.40 -17.27
C PRO A 108 -7.55 -43.02 -17.15
N GLY A 109 -8.21 -43.27 -18.29
CA GLY A 109 -9.46 -44.06 -18.32
C GLY A 109 -9.19 -45.54 -18.05
N VAL A 110 -10.19 -46.27 -17.51
CA VAL A 110 -10.06 -47.71 -17.21
C VAL A 110 -10.86 -48.51 -18.24
N THR A 111 -10.20 -49.41 -18.99
CA THR A 111 -10.88 -50.32 -19.93
C THR A 111 -11.16 -51.67 -19.23
N PRO A 112 -12.42 -52.05 -18.98
CA PRO A 112 -12.75 -53.33 -18.38
C PRO A 112 -12.38 -54.50 -19.32
N GLN A 113 -11.77 -55.54 -18.76
CA GLN A 113 -11.47 -56.79 -19.47
C GLN A 113 -12.50 -57.85 -19.09
N ILE A 114 -13.24 -58.36 -20.08
CA ILE A 114 -14.21 -59.43 -19.88
C ILE A 114 -13.51 -60.79 -20.01
N GLY A 115 -13.69 -61.62 -19.00
CA GLY A 115 -13.14 -62.96 -18.91
C GLY A 115 -14.21 -63.99 -18.58
N VAL A 116 -13.76 -65.22 -18.41
CA VAL A 116 -14.58 -66.36 -18.03
C VAL A 116 -13.85 -67.16 -16.96
N ALA A 117 -14.51 -67.43 -15.84
CA ALA A 117 -13.93 -68.20 -14.73
C ALA A 117 -14.94 -69.19 -14.13
N LYS A 118 -14.43 -70.23 -13.46
CA LYS A 118 -15.24 -71.12 -12.62
C LYS A 118 -15.37 -70.55 -11.22
N ASP A 119 -16.51 -70.81 -10.58
CA ASP A 119 -16.70 -70.47 -9.17
C ASP A 119 -15.92 -71.43 -8.26
N GLU A 120 -14.69 -71.04 -7.87
CA GLU A 120 -13.85 -71.85 -6.99
C GLU A 120 -14.47 -72.09 -5.61
N ALA A 121 -15.40 -71.23 -5.17
CA ALA A 121 -16.13 -71.42 -3.91
C ALA A 121 -17.19 -72.52 -4.00
N ASN A 122 -17.58 -72.94 -5.20
CA ASN A 122 -18.55 -74.00 -5.46
C ASN A 122 -17.98 -75.05 -6.42
N PRO A 123 -17.01 -75.89 -5.99
CA PRO A 123 -16.26 -76.78 -6.88
C PRO A 123 -17.08 -77.91 -7.52
N SER A 124 -18.29 -78.18 -7.04
CA SER A 124 -19.23 -79.11 -7.67
C SER A 124 -20.04 -78.47 -8.82
N ASP A 125 -19.95 -77.16 -9.01
CA ASP A 125 -20.56 -76.44 -10.12
C ASP A 125 -19.62 -76.50 -11.33
N GLU A 126 -20.06 -77.17 -12.39
CA GLU A 126 -19.29 -77.28 -13.63
C GLU A 126 -19.47 -76.08 -14.57
N ASN A 127 -20.33 -75.12 -14.22
CA ASN A 127 -20.59 -73.95 -15.04
C ASN A 127 -19.44 -72.94 -15.04
N TYR A 128 -19.31 -72.24 -16.16
CA TYR A 128 -18.44 -71.09 -16.31
C TYR A 128 -19.27 -69.81 -16.21
N TYR A 129 -18.71 -68.77 -15.61
CA TYR A 129 -19.37 -67.49 -15.39
C TYR A 129 -18.56 -66.35 -16.00
N TRP A 130 -19.24 -65.31 -16.46
CA TRP A 130 -18.60 -64.10 -16.96
C TRP A 130 -17.91 -63.36 -15.81
N THR A 131 -16.69 -62.89 -16.06
CA THR A 131 -15.94 -62.06 -15.12
C THR A 131 -15.57 -60.72 -15.75
N VAL A 132 -15.37 -59.70 -14.94
CA VAL A 132 -14.84 -58.40 -15.34
C VAL A 132 -13.62 -58.08 -14.49
N LYS A 133 -12.53 -57.67 -15.13
CA LYS A 133 -11.34 -57.11 -14.48
C LYS A 133 -11.24 -55.63 -14.83
N THR A 134 -11.17 -54.78 -13.81
CA THR A 134 -10.98 -53.33 -13.94
C THR A 134 -9.60 -52.96 -13.41
N GLY A 135 -8.76 -52.31 -14.21
CA GLY A 135 -7.40 -51.98 -13.80
C GLY A 135 -6.54 -53.22 -13.52
N ASP A 136 -5.75 -53.18 -12.46
CA ASP A 136 -4.84 -54.27 -12.06
C ASP A 136 -5.46 -55.28 -11.08
N ASP A 137 -6.69 -55.06 -10.62
CA ASP A 137 -7.39 -55.88 -9.63
C ASP A 137 -7.68 -57.32 -10.10
N GLU A 138 -8.03 -58.20 -9.18
CA GLU A 138 -8.45 -59.58 -9.50
C GLU A 138 -9.82 -59.58 -10.21
N PRO A 139 -10.08 -60.50 -11.16
CA PRO A 139 -11.36 -60.55 -11.88
C PRO A 139 -12.53 -60.83 -10.95
N GLU A 140 -13.58 -60.02 -11.04
CA GLU A 140 -14.84 -60.21 -10.30
C GLU A 140 -15.91 -60.87 -11.17
N PHE A 141 -16.81 -61.64 -10.56
CA PHE A 141 -17.94 -62.24 -11.29
C PHE A 141 -18.99 -61.19 -11.65
N ILE A 142 -19.42 -61.17 -12.90
CA ILE A 142 -20.56 -60.36 -13.32
C ILE A 142 -21.84 -61.04 -12.81
N VAL A 143 -22.64 -60.29 -12.06
CA VAL A 143 -23.92 -60.75 -11.51
C VAL A 143 -25.10 -60.24 -12.35
N ASP A 144 -26.12 -61.07 -12.52
CA ASP A 144 -27.39 -60.67 -13.14
C ASP A 144 -28.12 -59.77 -12.15
N PRO A 145 -28.32 -58.48 -12.45
CA PRO A 145 -28.93 -57.53 -11.52
C PRO A 145 -30.40 -57.86 -11.19
N ALA A 146 -31.10 -58.61 -12.03
CA ALA A 146 -32.47 -59.06 -11.77
C ALA A 146 -32.55 -60.24 -10.80
N THR A 147 -31.47 -61.02 -10.64
CA THR A 147 -31.48 -62.23 -9.80
C THR A 147 -30.42 -62.23 -8.69
N GLY A 148 -29.43 -61.34 -8.77
CA GLY A 148 -28.23 -61.32 -7.91
C GLY A 148 -27.29 -62.52 -8.11
N GLY A 149 -27.62 -63.46 -9.00
CA GLY A 149 -26.81 -64.64 -9.30
C GLY A 149 -25.72 -64.36 -10.33
N LYS A 150 -24.61 -65.11 -10.27
CA LYS A 150 -23.53 -65.03 -11.27
C LYS A 150 -24.07 -65.35 -12.67
N MET A 151 -23.66 -64.60 -13.69
CA MET A 151 -24.13 -64.80 -15.07
C MET A 151 -23.40 -65.98 -15.74
N PRO A 152 -24.08 -67.11 -16.04
CA PRO A 152 -23.43 -68.26 -16.66
C PRO A 152 -23.14 -68.01 -18.14
N VAL A 153 -22.02 -68.55 -18.62
CA VAL A 153 -21.59 -68.47 -20.03
C VAL A 153 -22.44 -69.38 -20.93
N THR A 154 -23.16 -70.36 -20.36
CA THR A 154 -24.02 -71.31 -21.10
C THR A 154 -25.32 -71.63 -20.35
N GLY A 155 -26.50 -71.55 -21.01
CA GLY A 155 -27.82 -71.88 -20.44
C GLY A 155 -28.99 -71.13 -21.13
N GLU A 156 -30.25 -71.29 -20.66
CA GLU A 156 -31.45 -70.57 -21.19
C GLU A 156 -31.36 -69.03 -21.11
N LYS A 157 -30.38 -68.49 -20.36
CA LYS A 157 -29.97 -67.08 -20.27
C LYS A 157 -28.49 -66.88 -20.71
N GLY A 158 -28.03 -67.62 -21.71
CA GLY A 158 -26.66 -67.50 -22.26
C GLY A 158 -26.47 -66.22 -23.09
N ASP A 159 -26.74 -65.07 -22.49
CA ASP A 159 -26.56 -63.76 -23.14
C ASP A 159 -25.12 -63.27 -22.91
N THR A 160 -24.48 -62.83 -23.98
CA THR A 160 -23.21 -62.11 -23.91
C THR A 160 -23.46 -60.78 -23.18
N PRO A 161 -22.70 -60.45 -22.12
CA PRO A 161 -22.83 -59.15 -21.47
C PRO A 161 -22.56 -58.03 -22.49
N GLU A 162 -23.55 -57.17 -22.70
CA GLU A 162 -23.42 -56.02 -23.58
C GLU A 162 -22.74 -54.88 -22.82
N LEU A 163 -21.49 -54.56 -23.20
CA LEU A 163 -20.81 -53.39 -22.67
C LEU A 163 -21.23 -52.15 -23.45
N SER A 164 -21.67 -51.13 -22.74
CA SER A 164 -21.94 -49.80 -23.29
C SER A 164 -21.32 -48.72 -22.42
N VAL A 165 -21.32 -47.48 -22.91
CA VAL A 165 -20.87 -46.31 -22.16
C VAL A 165 -22.01 -45.32 -22.10
N GLU A 166 -22.21 -44.69 -20.95
CA GLU A 166 -23.23 -43.66 -20.76
C GLU A 166 -22.69 -42.54 -19.86
N GLU A 167 -23.10 -41.30 -20.16
CA GLU A 167 -22.72 -40.12 -19.38
C GLU A 167 -23.51 -40.06 -18.07
N ASP A 168 -22.82 -39.74 -16.98
CA ASP A 168 -23.41 -39.31 -15.73
C ASP A 168 -22.62 -38.12 -15.16
N ASN A 169 -23.30 -37.00 -14.90
CA ASN A 169 -22.69 -35.78 -14.36
C ASN A 169 -21.46 -35.28 -15.15
N GLY A 170 -21.50 -35.30 -16.50
CA GLY A 170 -20.42 -34.79 -17.34
C GLY A 170 -19.20 -35.71 -17.49
N ARG A 171 -19.24 -36.95 -16.97
CA ARG A 171 -18.20 -37.97 -17.16
C ARG A 171 -18.81 -39.26 -17.71
N LEU A 172 -18.09 -39.94 -18.61
CA LEU A 172 -18.54 -41.20 -19.21
C LEU A 172 -18.18 -42.38 -18.30
N TYR A 173 -19.14 -43.30 -18.10
CA TYR A 173 -18.97 -44.51 -17.30
C TYR A 173 -19.39 -45.76 -18.07
N TRP A 174 -18.80 -46.91 -17.72
CA TRP A 174 -19.16 -48.21 -18.31
C TRP A 174 -20.48 -48.74 -17.76
N LYS A 175 -21.22 -49.43 -18.62
CA LYS A 175 -22.45 -50.17 -18.30
C LYS A 175 -22.34 -51.61 -18.77
N VAL A 176 -23.05 -52.50 -18.07
CA VAL A 176 -23.32 -53.88 -18.48
C VAL A 176 -24.83 -54.01 -18.66
N GLY A 177 -25.30 -54.13 -19.89
CA GLY A 177 -26.72 -54.00 -20.22
C GLY A 177 -27.26 -52.59 -19.88
N GLU A 178 -28.38 -52.52 -19.15
CA GLU A 178 -28.98 -51.24 -18.72
C GLU A 178 -28.42 -50.70 -17.39
N ASP A 179 -27.50 -51.42 -16.74
CA ASP A 179 -26.97 -51.08 -15.40
C ASP A 179 -25.51 -50.61 -15.42
N TRP A 180 -25.11 -49.80 -14.43
CA TRP A 180 -23.74 -49.29 -14.30
C TRP A 180 -22.76 -50.40 -13.93
N LEU A 181 -21.60 -50.44 -14.59
CA LEU A 181 -20.48 -51.24 -14.12
C LEU A 181 -19.93 -50.58 -12.84
N LEU A 182 -19.97 -51.32 -11.74
CA LEU A 182 -19.47 -50.88 -10.45
C LEU A 182 -18.21 -51.67 -10.09
N SER A 183 -17.25 -51.00 -9.47
CA SER A 183 -16.11 -51.59 -8.77
C SER A 183 -16.08 -50.97 -7.38
N ASP A 184 -16.08 -51.82 -6.34
CA ASP A 184 -16.23 -51.40 -4.93
C ASP A 184 -17.41 -50.43 -4.67
N GLY A 185 -18.50 -50.58 -5.43
CA GLY A 185 -19.70 -49.76 -5.31
C GLY A 185 -19.64 -48.38 -6.00
N ALA A 186 -18.53 -48.03 -6.66
CA ALA A 186 -18.39 -46.80 -7.45
C ALA A 186 -18.46 -47.09 -8.96
N LYS A 187 -18.96 -46.13 -9.76
CA LYS A 187 -19.05 -46.26 -11.23
C LYS A 187 -17.66 -46.26 -11.87
N VAL A 188 -17.42 -47.15 -12.81
CA VAL A 188 -16.12 -47.28 -13.51
C VAL A 188 -16.04 -46.29 -14.69
N PRO A 189 -15.10 -45.31 -14.70
CA PRO A 189 -15.03 -44.29 -15.74
C PRO A 189 -14.50 -44.86 -17.07
N ALA A 190 -15.15 -44.48 -18.18
CA ALA A 190 -14.84 -44.93 -19.54
C ALA A 190 -13.88 -44.02 -20.31
N THR A 191 -13.69 -42.78 -19.86
CA THR A 191 -12.70 -41.84 -20.39
C THR A 191 -11.74 -41.38 -19.30
N GLY A 192 -10.51 -41.10 -19.71
CA GLY A 192 -9.60 -40.28 -18.92
C GLY A 192 -9.95 -38.80 -19.03
N GLU A 193 -9.67 -38.01 -17.98
CA GLU A 193 -9.85 -36.56 -18.03
C GLU A 193 -8.61 -35.93 -18.66
N GLN A 194 -8.66 -35.38 -19.87
CA GLN A 194 -7.57 -34.60 -20.54
C GLN A 194 -6.29 -35.39 -20.93
N GLY A 195 -5.74 -35.11 -22.12
CA GLY A 195 -4.42 -35.63 -22.51
C GLY A 195 -3.27 -34.90 -21.78
N ASP A 196 -2.10 -35.53 -21.70
CA ASP A 196 -0.93 -35.05 -20.95
C ASP A 196 -0.56 -33.58 -21.26
N ALA A 197 -0.33 -32.79 -20.21
CA ALA A 197 0.15 -31.41 -20.33
C ALA A 197 1.60 -31.35 -20.85
N ILE A 198 1.94 -30.30 -21.61
CA ILE A 198 3.31 -30.11 -22.14
C ILE A 198 4.27 -29.53 -21.08
N PHE A 199 3.78 -28.59 -20.25
CA PHE A 199 4.55 -27.99 -19.15
C PHE A 199 4.21 -28.68 -17.82
N ALA A 200 5.15 -28.71 -16.87
CA ALA A 200 4.88 -29.22 -15.54
C ALA A 200 3.92 -28.30 -14.77
N GLU A 201 3.25 -28.84 -13.74
CA GLU A 201 2.58 -28.01 -12.74
C GLU A 201 3.62 -27.08 -12.09
N ASN A 202 3.33 -25.78 -12.04
CA ASN A 202 4.30 -24.75 -11.62
C ASN A 202 5.65 -24.79 -12.37
N GLY A 203 5.63 -25.18 -13.64
CA GLY A 203 6.84 -25.36 -14.45
C GLY A 203 7.62 -24.10 -14.80
N VAL A 204 7.29 -22.91 -14.29
CA VAL A 204 8.06 -21.66 -14.55
C VAL A 204 8.67 -21.18 -13.24
N ASP A 205 10.00 -21.24 -13.15
CA ASP A 205 10.77 -20.70 -12.04
C ASP A 205 11.51 -19.44 -12.49
N TYR A 206 11.07 -18.30 -11.96
CA TYR A 206 11.66 -16.98 -12.20
C TYR A 206 12.14 -16.32 -10.89
N THR A 207 12.17 -17.07 -9.80
CA THR A 207 12.45 -16.54 -8.45
C THR A 207 13.72 -17.12 -7.83
N THR A 208 14.09 -18.36 -8.17
CA THR A 208 15.28 -19.01 -7.59
C THR A 208 16.59 -18.49 -8.18
N ASP A 209 16.60 -18.15 -9.48
CA ASP A 209 17.76 -17.54 -10.15
C ASP A 209 17.40 -16.14 -10.67
N PRO A 210 18.00 -15.06 -10.16
CA PRO A 210 17.70 -13.71 -10.62
C PRO A 210 18.13 -13.46 -12.07
N ASN A 211 19.11 -14.21 -12.58
CA ASN A 211 19.69 -14.00 -13.91
C ASN A 211 18.98 -14.80 -15.01
N ASN A 212 18.14 -15.77 -14.66
CA ASN A 212 17.53 -16.70 -15.60
C ASN A 212 16.11 -17.08 -15.21
N VAL A 213 15.28 -17.42 -16.19
CA VAL A 213 14.00 -18.09 -15.97
C VAL A 213 14.11 -19.52 -16.47
N THR A 214 13.71 -20.48 -15.64
CA THR A 214 13.73 -21.90 -15.97
C THR A 214 12.32 -22.41 -16.22
N PHE A 215 12.11 -23.02 -17.38
CA PHE A 215 10.87 -23.67 -17.81
C PHE A 215 11.04 -25.18 -17.71
N THR A 216 10.15 -25.86 -17.00
CA THR A 216 10.15 -27.31 -16.80
C THR A 216 8.97 -27.92 -17.57
N LEU A 217 9.28 -28.84 -18.47
CA LEU A 217 8.30 -29.63 -19.20
C LEU A 217 7.75 -30.75 -18.31
N ALA A 218 6.61 -31.34 -18.68
CA ALA A 218 5.97 -32.38 -17.88
C ALA A 218 6.83 -33.66 -17.71
N ASP A 219 7.76 -33.92 -18.61
CA ASP A 219 8.74 -35.02 -18.51
C ASP A 219 9.96 -34.69 -17.62
N GLY A 220 10.00 -33.50 -17.03
CA GLY A 220 11.10 -33.00 -16.21
C GLY A 220 12.22 -32.30 -16.97
N THR A 221 12.16 -32.23 -18.30
CA THR A 221 13.13 -31.49 -19.12
C THR A 221 13.12 -30.00 -18.77
N LYS A 222 14.30 -29.40 -18.61
CA LYS A 222 14.45 -27.97 -18.27
C LYS A 222 15.02 -27.16 -19.42
N LEU A 223 14.40 -26.02 -19.69
CA LEU A 223 14.83 -25.00 -20.65
C LEU A 223 15.07 -23.70 -19.90
N THR A 224 16.22 -23.08 -20.08
CA THR A 224 16.60 -21.88 -19.33
C THR A 224 16.89 -20.73 -20.30
N LEU A 225 16.29 -19.57 -20.03
CA LEU A 225 16.53 -18.33 -20.78
C LEU A 225 17.07 -17.25 -19.83
N PRO A 226 18.06 -16.45 -20.28
CA PRO A 226 18.57 -15.33 -19.49
C PRO A 226 17.49 -14.26 -19.33
N ARG A 227 17.46 -13.63 -18.16
CA ARG A 227 16.60 -12.49 -17.83
C ARG A 227 17.42 -11.19 -17.91
N VAL A 228 16.80 -10.10 -18.34
CA VAL A 228 17.41 -8.78 -18.22
C VAL A 228 17.51 -8.41 -16.74
N ASN A 229 18.74 -8.27 -16.23
CA ASN A 229 18.98 -7.53 -15.00
C ASN A 229 18.87 -6.05 -15.38
N GLU A 230 17.70 -5.45 -15.17
CA GLU A 230 17.61 -3.99 -15.16
C GLU A 230 18.25 -3.50 -13.87
N VAL A 231 19.52 -3.12 -13.97
CA VAL A 231 20.13 -2.29 -12.94
C VAL A 231 19.34 -0.97 -12.87
N SER A 232 18.92 -0.58 -11.67
CA SER A 232 18.23 0.68 -11.41
C SER A 232 18.91 1.42 -10.25
N VAL A 233 18.62 2.71 -10.14
CA VAL A 233 19.04 3.56 -9.02
C VAL A 233 17.94 4.55 -8.73
N GLY A 234 17.67 4.80 -7.46
CA GLY A 234 16.59 5.67 -6.99
C GLY A 234 16.88 6.33 -5.65
N PHE A 235 15.84 6.93 -5.09
CA PHE A 235 15.78 7.53 -3.76
C PHE A 235 14.50 7.05 -3.08
N ASP A 236 14.43 7.15 -1.76
CA ASP A 236 13.25 6.90 -0.94
C ASP A 236 12.03 7.70 -1.38
N ASP A 237 12.26 8.96 -1.73
CA ASP A 237 11.29 9.87 -2.33
C ASP A 237 11.98 10.81 -3.35
N TYR A 238 11.17 11.53 -4.11
CA TYR A 238 11.64 12.50 -5.12
C TYR A 238 11.26 13.95 -4.79
N GLU A 239 10.85 14.21 -3.55
CA GLU A 239 10.54 15.55 -3.06
C GLU A 239 11.83 16.38 -2.85
N LEU A 240 11.65 17.67 -2.59
CA LEU A 240 12.75 18.59 -2.30
C LEU A 240 13.48 18.18 -1.02
N ALA A 241 14.77 17.83 -1.14
CA ALA A 241 15.62 17.60 0.02
C ALA A 241 16.28 18.90 0.50
N TYR A 242 16.18 19.17 1.80
CA TYR A 242 16.98 20.20 2.45
C TYR A 242 18.39 19.67 2.72
N VAL A 243 19.40 20.49 2.44
CA VAL A 243 20.81 20.15 2.65
C VAL A 243 21.55 21.25 3.38
N GLY A 244 22.49 20.88 4.24
CA GLY A 244 23.37 21.81 4.92
C GLY A 244 24.77 21.79 4.32
N THR A 245 25.75 22.27 5.06
CA THR A 245 27.16 22.21 4.65
C THR A 245 27.68 20.78 4.48
N ASN A 246 27.02 19.82 5.12
CA ASN A 246 27.27 18.39 5.01
C ASN A 246 25.97 17.60 5.22
N THR A 247 25.52 16.87 4.18
CA THR A 247 24.30 16.04 4.20
C THR A 247 24.54 14.75 3.45
N GLU A 248 24.04 13.63 3.97
CA GLU A 248 24.04 12.34 3.27
C GLU A 248 22.63 11.99 2.80
N ILE A 249 22.51 11.48 1.56
CA ILE A 249 21.24 10.98 0.99
C ILE A 249 21.46 9.53 0.58
N ALA A 250 20.62 8.62 1.11
CA ALA A 250 20.66 7.20 0.76
C ALA A 250 20.21 6.98 -0.70
N LEU A 251 20.78 5.96 -1.34
CA LEU A 251 20.36 5.52 -2.67
C LEU A 251 19.57 4.23 -2.55
N GLU A 252 18.48 4.13 -3.30
CA GLU A 252 17.77 2.86 -3.45
C GLU A 252 18.34 2.09 -4.64
N LEU A 253 18.84 0.90 -4.37
CA LEU A 253 19.34 -0.04 -5.37
C LEU A 253 18.56 -1.35 -5.32
N PRO A 254 18.43 -2.09 -6.44
CA PRO A 254 17.82 -3.42 -6.42
C PRO A 254 18.51 -4.34 -5.42
N ALA A 255 17.74 -5.04 -4.59
CA ALA A 255 18.30 -6.09 -3.71
C ALA A 255 19.01 -7.20 -4.51
N THR A 256 18.61 -7.41 -5.77
CA THR A 256 19.24 -8.36 -6.69
C THR A 256 20.53 -7.87 -7.32
N LEU A 257 20.93 -6.61 -7.11
CA LEU A 257 22.17 -6.05 -7.65
C LEU A 257 23.38 -6.80 -7.07
N LYS A 258 24.31 -7.20 -7.94
CA LYS A 258 25.58 -7.82 -7.57
C LYS A 258 26.76 -6.93 -7.97
N GLU A 259 27.91 -7.12 -7.32
CA GLU A 259 29.13 -6.35 -7.61
C GLU A 259 29.52 -6.40 -9.10
N GLY A 260 29.28 -7.53 -9.76
CA GLY A 260 29.57 -7.73 -11.18
C GLY A 260 28.54 -7.17 -12.17
N ASP A 261 27.41 -6.62 -11.71
CA ASP A 261 26.33 -6.18 -12.61
C ASP A 261 26.54 -4.76 -13.18
N TYR A 262 27.42 -3.97 -12.56
CA TYR A 262 27.64 -2.57 -12.92
C TYR A 262 29.12 -2.20 -13.02
N THR A 263 29.42 -1.17 -13.81
CA THR A 263 30.77 -0.67 -14.04
C THR A 263 31.04 0.66 -13.34
N ALA A 264 30.01 1.47 -13.15
CA ALA A 264 30.13 2.76 -12.49
C ALA A 264 28.84 3.14 -11.74
N LEU A 265 29.01 3.79 -10.59
CA LEU A 265 27.99 4.56 -9.90
C LEU A 265 28.53 5.98 -9.74
N MET A 266 27.81 6.96 -10.27
CA MET A 266 28.26 8.34 -10.44
C MET A 266 27.22 9.31 -9.89
N ALA A 267 27.68 10.46 -9.40
CA ALA A 267 26.80 11.54 -8.98
C ALA A 267 27.28 12.90 -9.49
N GLU A 268 26.32 13.74 -9.87
CA GLU A 268 26.53 15.09 -10.37
C GLU A 268 25.57 16.03 -9.65
N ILE A 269 26.03 17.23 -9.31
CA ILE A 269 25.19 18.33 -8.84
C ILE A 269 25.16 19.43 -9.89
N LYS A 270 23.97 19.81 -10.32
CA LYS A 270 23.74 20.94 -11.23
C LYS A 270 23.15 22.09 -10.43
N THR A 271 23.85 23.23 -10.42
CA THR A 271 23.39 24.48 -9.78
C THR A 271 23.07 25.52 -10.85
N GLU A 272 22.41 26.62 -10.48
CA GLU A 272 22.17 27.74 -11.39
C GLU A 272 23.47 28.40 -11.90
N GLY A 273 24.58 28.29 -11.14
CA GLY A 273 25.89 28.88 -11.46
C GLY A 273 26.91 27.96 -12.13
N GLY A 274 26.59 26.66 -12.31
CA GLY A 274 27.50 25.66 -12.90
C GLY A 274 27.36 24.24 -12.30
N THR A 275 28.15 23.30 -12.81
CA THR A 275 28.09 21.87 -12.43
C THR A 275 29.23 21.50 -11.47
N GLY A 276 28.90 20.87 -10.33
CA GLY A 276 29.84 20.09 -9.52
C GLY A 276 29.72 18.62 -9.90
N THR A 277 30.83 17.94 -10.21
CA THR A 277 30.82 16.54 -10.66
C THR A 277 31.71 15.66 -9.79
N ALA A 278 31.27 14.43 -9.54
CA ALA A 278 32.07 13.42 -8.85
C ALA A 278 32.11 12.12 -9.65
N ILE A 279 33.33 11.68 -9.95
CA ILE A 279 33.60 10.41 -10.62
C ILE A 279 34.67 9.72 -9.78
N ALA A 280 34.47 8.43 -9.45
CA ALA A 280 35.32 7.66 -8.53
C ALA A 280 36.81 7.51 -8.93
N THR A 281 37.32 8.25 -9.92
CA THR A 281 38.74 8.24 -10.33
C THR A 281 39.41 9.60 -10.55
N ARG A 282 38.76 10.78 -10.45
CA ARG A 282 39.48 12.08 -10.49
C ARG A 282 38.76 13.24 -9.78
N ALA A 283 39.56 14.14 -9.20
CA ALA A 283 39.20 15.25 -8.33
C ALA A 283 38.36 16.37 -8.98
N ALA A 284 37.53 16.98 -8.14
CA ALA A 284 36.50 17.99 -8.39
C ALA A 284 37.01 19.32 -8.96
N ALA A 285 36.15 19.97 -9.75
CA ALA A 285 36.24 21.40 -10.06
C ALA A 285 35.62 22.25 -8.93
N ALA A 286 36.03 23.53 -8.85
CA ALA A 286 35.75 24.46 -7.77
C ALA A 286 34.31 25.04 -7.76
N SER A 287 33.28 24.20 -7.66
CA SER A 287 31.92 24.63 -7.31
C SER A 287 31.75 24.73 -5.79
N SER A 288 30.85 25.63 -5.32
CA SER A 288 30.47 25.70 -3.91
C SER A 288 29.69 24.47 -3.43
N TRP A 289 29.11 23.72 -4.36
CA TRP A 289 28.46 22.43 -4.14
C TRP A 289 29.34 21.29 -4.63
N GLN A 290 29.53 20.28 -3.79
CA GLN A 290 30.30 19.07 -4.08
C GLN A 290 29.47 17.84 -3.74
N VAL A 291 29.76 16.74 -4.43
CA VAL A 291 29.13 15.44 -4.16
C VAL A 291 30.21 14.36 -4.09
N GLU A 292 30.00 13.35 -3.27
CA GLU A 292 30.83 12.15 -3.18
C GLU A 292 29.92 10.93 -3.11
N VAL A 293 30.29 9.86 -3.82
CA VAL A 293 29.51 8.61 -3.86
C VAL A 293 30.15 7.59 -2.94
N THR A 294 29.37 7.05 -2.00
CA THR A 294 29.69 5.82 -1.28
C THR A 294 29.09 4.64 -2.05
N LYS A 295 29.94 3.69 -2.46
CA LYS A 295 29.52 2.49 -3.20
C LYS A 295 28.72 1.54 -2.29
N PRO A 296 27.79 0.75 -2.86
CA PRO A 296 27.18 -0.35 -2.10
C PRO A 296 28.23 -1.39 -1.70
N THR A 297 28.02 -2.00 -0.55
CA THR A 297 28.69 -3.24 -0.15
C THR A 297 27.83 -4.45 -0.47
N PHE A 298 28.49 -5.60 -0.61
CA PHE A 298 27.84 -6.87 -0.93
C PHE A 298 28.17 -7.89 0.16
N ASP A 299 27.18 -8.70 0.54
CA ASP A 299 27.37 -9.77 1.51
C ASP A 299 28.11 -10.98 0.90
N THR A 300 28.28 -12.05 1.70
CA THR A 300 28.99 -13.26 1.28
C THR A 300 28.32 -14.02 0.13
N ASP A 301 27.01 -13.82 -0.07
CA ASP A 301 26.23 -14.42 -1.14
C ASP A 301 26.12 -13.48 -2.37
N GLY A 302 26.75 -12.31 -2.28
CA GLY A 302 26.80 -11.29 -3.33
C GLY A 302 25.56 -10.41 -3.41
N VAL A 303 24.73 -10.38 -2.36
CA VAL A 303 23.52 -9.55 -2.26
C VAL A 303 23.91 -8.14 -1.81
N CYS A 304 23.29 -7.12 -2.42
CA CYS A 304 23.53 -5.72 -2.08
C CYS A 304 23.01 -5.38 -0.67
N ASN A 305 23.86 -4.80 0.19
CA ASN A 305 23.50 -4.37 1.54
C ASN A 305 22.68 -3.07 1.58
N ASN A 306 22.41 -2.46 0.42
CA ASN A 306 21.66 -1.22 0.26
C ASN A 306 22.18 -0.06 1.14
N ASP A 307 23.50 0.04 1.27
CA ASP A 307 24.22 1.05 2.03
C ASP A 307 24.90 2.12 1.14
N ALA A 308 24.57 2.10 -0.15
CA ALA A 308 24.99 3.12 -1.09
C ALA A 308 24.36 4.48 -0.74
N LYS A 309 25.15 5.54 -0.85
CA LYS A 309 24.70 6.90 -0.52
C LYS A 309 25.54 7.94 -1.23
N VAL A 310 25.00 9.14 -1.33
CA VAL A 310 25.76 10.32 -1.73
C VAL A 310 25.96 11.26 -0.55
N LYS A 311 27.16 11.80 -0.44
CA LYS A 311 27.49 12.88 0.50
C LYS A 311 27.57 14.19 -0.26
N ILE A 312 26.76 15.15 0.14
CA ILE A 312 26.72 16.49 -0.42
C ILE A 312 27.46 17.42 0.54
N THR A 313 28.39 18.20 0.00
CA THR A 313 29.12 19.23 0.75
C THR A 313 28.88 20.58 0.10
N VAL A 314 28.42 21.54 0.90
CA VAL A 314 28.12 22.89 0.43
C VAL A 314 28.98 23.88 1.20
N SER A 315 29.53 24.88 0.51
CA SER A 315 30.28 25.97 1.15
C SER A 315 29.42 26.67 2.19
N ASN A 316 29.99 26.97 3.36
CA ASN A 316 29.32 27.76 4.40
C ASN A 316 29.08 29.23 3.99
N THR A 317 29.62 29.65 2.85
CA THR A 317 29.35 30.96 2.24
C THR A 317 28.22 30.94 1.21
N GLU A 318 27.62 29.76 0.96
CA GLU A 318 26.47 29.63 0.06
C GLU A 318 25.25 30.35 0.66
N THR A 319 24.36 30.84 -0.20
CA THR A 319 23.16 31.55 0.25
C THR A 319 22.06 30.56 0.60
N THR A 320 21.47 30.69 1.79
CA THR A 320 20.29 29.90 2.17
C THR A 320 19.15 30.12 1.18
N GLY A 321 18.54 29.02 0.73
CA GLY A 321 17.56 29.01 -0.36
C GLY A 321 18.16 28.77 -1.75
N SER A 322 19.49 28.71 -1.90
CA SER A 322 20.12 28.27 -3.15
C SER A 322 19.68 26.84 -3.50
N GLN A 323 19.28 26.63 -4.75
CA GLN A 323 18.77 25.34 -5.22
C GLN A 323 19.76 24.62 -6.16
N ALA A 324 19.68 23.30 -6.16
CA ALA A 324 20.46 22.44 -7.05
C ALA A 324 19.69 21.17 -7.42
N ILE A 325 20.14 20.47 -8.46
CA ILE A 325 19.66 19.13 -8.82
C ILE A 325 20.78 18.13 -8.62
N LEU A 326 20.59 17.16 -7.73
CA LEU A 326 21.39 15.96 -7.67
C LEU A 326 20.94 15.02 -8.80
N LYS A 327 21.88 14.51 -9.58
CA LYS A 327 21.68 13.44 -10.55
C LYS A 327 22.60 12.28 -10.20
N VAL A 328 22.05 11.08 -10.09
CA VAL A 328 22.81 9.85 -9.84
C VAL A 328 22.62 8.92 -11.02
N THR A 329 23.72 8.34 -11.51
CA THR A 329 23.72 7.44 -12.66
C THR A 329 24.44 6.14 -12.31
N LEU A 330 23.76 5.02 -12.52
CA LEU A 330 24.31 3.67 -12.44
C LEU A 330 24.51 3.15 -13.87
N VAL A 331 25.73 2.71 -14.19
CA VAL A 331 26.10 2.21 -15.52
C VAL A 331 26.35 0.71 -15.45
N ASP A 332 25.61 -0.06 -16.23
CA ASP A 332 25.72 -1.52 -16.27
C ASP A 332 27.01 -1.99 -16.99
N THR A 333 27.25 -3.30 -17.00
CA THR A 333 28.42 -3.88 -17.71
C THR A 333 28.37 -3.77 -19.24
N LYS A 334 27.22 -3.42 -19.80
CA LYS A 334 27.00 -3.19 -21.24
C LYS A 334 27.05 -1.70 -21.59
N GLY A 335 27.29 -0.81 -20.62
CA GLY A 335 27.31 0.64 -20.80
C GLY A 335 25.92 1.29 -20.86
N ARG A 336 24.87 0.61 -20.42
CA ARG A 336 23.52 1.18 -20.30
C ARG A 336 23.40 1.95 -18.98
N GLU A 337 22.74 3.10 -19.02
CA GLU A 337 22.58 3.99 -17.87
C GLU A 337 21.17 3.87 -17.26
N ALA A 338 21.11 3.71 -15.94
CA ALA A 338 19.94 4.04 -15.13
C ALA A 338 20.22 5.34 -14.38
N THR A 339 19.24 6.23 -14.28
CA THR A 339 19.44 7.56 -13.68
C THR A 339 18.27 7.96 -12.80
N ALA A 340 18.58 8.57 -11.66
CA ALA A 340 17.64 9.27 -10.79
C ALA A 340 18.06 10.73 -10.58
N SER A 341 17.10 11.58 -10.23
CA SER A 341 17.39 12.98 -9.87
C SER A 341 16.54 13.45 -8.70
N LYS A 342 17.13 14.22 -7.79
CA LYS A 342 16.46 14.77 -6.60
C LYS A 342 16.75 16.27 -6.49
N PRO A 343 15.73 17.13 -6.36
CA PRO A 343 15.94 18.56 -6.13
C PRO A 343 16.45 18.80 -4.71
N LEU A 344 17.35 19.79 -4.57
CA LEU A 344 18.01 20.15 -3.33
C LEU A 344 17.85 21.65 -3.04
N GLU A 345 17.74 22.02 -1.77
CA GLU A 345 17.80 23.42 -1.32
C GLU A 345 18.72 23.56 -0.10
N PHE A 346 19.66 24.50 -0.16
CA PHE A 346 20.60 24.76 0.94
C PHE A 346 19.94 25.50 2.11
N ARG A 347 20.11 24.98 3.33
CA ARG A 347 19.53 25.51 4.58
C ARG A 347 20.53 26.06 5.59
N GLY A 348 21.83 25.97 5.32
CA GLY A 348 22.86 26.57 6.18
C GLY A 348 23.87 25.59 6.74
N THR A 349 24.49 25.95 7.87
CA THR A 349 25.55 25.15 8.50
C THR A 349 24.95 23.89 9.11
N SER A 350 25.46 22.72 8.72
CA SER A 350 25.07 21.44 9.30
C SER A 350 25.59 21.33 10.73
N ILE A 351 24.71 20.94 11.65
CA ILE A 351 25.06 20.55 13.01
C ILE A 351 24.58 19.10 13.19
N ALA A 352 25.50 18.21 13.55
CA ALA A 352 25.14 16.82 13.85
C ALA A 352 24.34 16.77 15.16
N ALA A 353 23.39 15.83 15.26
CA ALA A 353 22.51 15.72 16.42
C ALA A 353 23.28 15.57 17.76
N ASP A 354 24.33 14.76 17.79
CA ASP A 354 25.16 14.53 18.98
C ASP A 354 25.98 15.77 19.38
N GLU A 355 26.16 16.75 18.48
CA GLU A 355 26.83 18.02 18.76
C GLU A 355 25.87 19.10 19.27
N VAL A 356 24.55 18.98 19.05
CA VAL A 356 23.55 20.03 19.39
C VAL A 356 23.70 20.51 20.83
N ALA A 357 23.82 19.59 21.80
CA ALA A 357 23.94 19.94 23.21
C ALA A 357 25.14 20.86 23.50
N ASN A 358 26.28 20.62 22.84
CA ASN A 358 27.56 21.28 23.10
C ASN A 358 27.84 22.48 22.16
N THR A 359 27.10 22.61 21.06
CA THR A 359 27.30 23.69 20.09
C THR A 359 26.88 25.06 20.63
N THR A 360 27.74 26.05 20.57
CA THR A 360 27.35 27.45 20.80
C THR A 360 26.76 28.04 19.53
N PHE A 361 25.46 28.30 19.53
CA PHE A 361 24.76 28.89 18.40
C PHE A 361 24.89 30.42 18.39
N GLU A 362 25.11 30.97 17.20
CA GLU A 362 25.30 32.41 16.99
C GLU A 362 24.10 33.02 16.26
N ASP A 363 23.72 34.23 16.67
CA ASP A 363 22.70 35.00 15.98
C ASP A 363 23.12 35.34 14.54
N GLY A 364 22.16 35.49 13.64
CA GLY A 364 22.40 35.86 12.24
C GLY A 364 22.92 34.73 11.33
N LYS A 365 23.22 33.53 11.86
CA LYS A 365 23.67 32.37 11.08
C LYS A 365 22.52 31.44 10.71
N ASP A 366 22.63 30.80 9.56
CA ASP A 366 21.68 29.78 9.13
C ASP A 366 22.17 28.40 9.56
N TYR A 367 21.29 27.61 10.19
CA TYR A 367 21.60 26.31 10.74
C TYR A 367 20.62 25.24 10.26
N MET A 368 21.18 24.09 9.90
CA MET A 368 20.43 22.88 9.64
C MET A 368 20.88 21.79 10.62
N ILE A 369 19.94 21.33 11.45
CA ILE A 369 20.15 20.23 12.38
C ILE A 369 19.38 19.04 11.84
N GLN A 370 20.07 18.00 11.39
CA GLN A 370 19.44 16.78 10.89
C GLN A 370 19.82 15.62 11.81
N GLY A 371 18.82 15.03 12.45
CA GLY A 371 19.03 14.01 13.47
C GLY A 371 19.04 12.59 12.94
N ASN A 372 18.41 12.31 11.80
CA ASN A 372 18.23 10.93 11.28
C ASN A 372 17.68 9.97 12.35
N GLY A 373 16.74 10.44 13.17
CA GLY A 373 16.14 9.69 14.29
C GLY A 373 16.96 9.67 15.58
N ALA A 374 18.07 10.40 15.66
CA ALA A 374 18.91 10.44 16.86
C ALA A 374 18.16 10.98 18.08
N VAL A 375 18.41 10.35 19.23
CA VAL A 375 17.89 10.76 20.54
C VAL A 375 18.90 11.63 21.27
N ILE A 376 18.48 12.83 21.66
CA ILE A 376 19.27 13.80 22.40
C ILE A 376 18.64 14.03 23.77
N THR A 377 19.43 13.79 24.81
CA THR A 377 19.10 14.18 26.18
C THR A 377 19.79 15.48 26.55
N LEU A 378 19.02 16.52 26.89
CA LEU A 378 19.57 17.78 27.36
C LEU A 378 19.53 17.84 28.89
N THR A 379 20.70 18.04 29.51
CA THR A 379 20.82 18.21 30.96
C THR A 379 20.50 19.64 31.42
N ASP A 380 20.61 20.60 30.50
CA ASP A 380 20.36 22.01 30.69
C ASP A 380 19.46 22.55 29.57
N ALA A 381 18.78 23.67 29.81
CA ALA A 381 17.97 24.30 28.78
C ALA A 381 18.88 24.72 27.60
N LYS A 382 18.49 24.34 26.38
CA LYS A 382 19.30 24.61 25.19
C LYS A 382 18.76 25.79 24.42
N GLU A 383 19.60 26.79 24.20
CA GLU A 383 19.27 27.90 23.31
C GLU A 383 19.91 27.70 21.92
N ILE A 384 19.09 27.72 20.88
CA ILE A 384 19.47 27.63 19.47
C ILE A 384 19.15 28.99 18.85
N LYS A 385 20.19 29.79 18.59
CA LYS A 385 20.09 31.10 17.94
C LYS A 385 20.48 31.01 16.49
N GLY A 386 19.81 31.77 15.62
CA GLY A 386 20.17 31.85 14.22
C GLY A 386 19.32 32.87 13.48
N LYS A 387 19.53 32.97 12.17
CA LYS A 387 18.65 33.68 11.27
C LYS A 387 17.57 32.74 10.74
N ASN A 388 17.97 31.67 10.06
CA ASN A 388 17.10 30.55 9.69
C ASN A 388 17.54 29.29 10.43
N VAL A 389 16.62 28.60 11.11
CA VAL A 389 16.89 27.35 11.83
C VAL A 389 15.96 26.27 11.32
N THR A 390 16.54 25.25 10.70
CA THR A 390 15.83 24.01 10.31
C THR A 390 16.25 22.88 11.24
N ILE A 391 15.29 22.19 11.83
CA ILE A 391 15.51 21.01 12.67
C ILE A 391 14.66 19.86 12.11
N SER A 392 15.33 18.78 11.74
CA SER A 392 14.69 17.63 11.10
C SER A 392 15.05 16.30 11.74
N ASP A 393 14.07 15.40 11.84
CA ASP A 393 14.23 13.99 12.23
C ASP A 393 15.03 13.79 13.51
N ILE A 394 14.63 14.44 14.60
CA ILE A 394 15.37 14.43 15.87
C ILE A 394 14.43 14.16 17.04
N VAL A 395 14.90 13.39 18.01
CA VAL A 395 14.16 13.15 19.26
C VAL A 395 14.83 13.93 20.37
N PHE A 396 14.16 14.97 20.87
CA PHE A 396 14.55 15.63 22.12
C PHE A 396 13.90 14.88 23.28
N ASP A 397 14.66 14.01 23.95
CA ASP A 397 14.26 13.33 25.18
C ASP A 397 14.86 14.05 26.37
N SER A 398 14.21 15.13 26.81
CA SER A 398 14.83 16.11 27.68
C SER A 398 13.93 16.53 28.84
N PRO A 399 14.43 16.53 30.09
CA PRO A 399 13.73 17.19 31.19
C PRO A 399 13.80 18.72 31.13
N LYS A 400 14.56 19.31 30.19
CA LYS A 400 14.81 20.75 30.03
C LYS A 400 14.35 21.27 28.67
N ALA A 401 13.99 22.55 28.62
CA ALA A 401 13.44 23.20 27.44
C ALA A 401 14.45 23.37 26.29
N VAL A 402 13.94 23.29 25.06
CA VAL A 402 14.62 23.73 23.83
C VAL A 402 14.09 25.11 23.45
N ASN A 403 14.96 26.12 23.40
CA ASN A 403 14.61 27.50 23.09
C ASN A 403 15.21 27.87 21.73
N VAL A 404 14.36 27.98 20.71
CA VAL A 404 14.76 28.43 19.38
C VAL A 404 14.50 29.93 19.28
N LYS A 405 15.52 30.68 18.86
CA LYS A 405 15.45 32.12 18.65
C LYS A 405 16.01 32.45 17.28
N ALA A 406 15.14 32.62 16.30
CA ALA A 406 15.53 32.87 14.92
C ALA A 406 14.44 33.59 14.13
N GLU A 407 14.80 34.26 13.03
CA GLU A 407 13.85 34.96 12.14
C GLU A 407 12.91 33.98 11.42
N SER A 408 13.41 32.79 11.08
CA SER A 408 12.62 31.69 10.49
C SER A 408 12.96 30.38 11.18
N VAL A 409 11.92 29.60 11.52
CA VAL A 409 12.05 28.29 12.17
C VAL A 409 11.24 27.25 11.41
N THR A 410 11.91 26.17 11.02
CA THR A 410 11.28 24.97 10.43
C THR A 410 11.59 23.76 11.30
N LEU A 411 10.55 23.07 11.76
CA LEU A 411 10.62 21.79 12.44
C LEU A 411 9.93 20.73 11.59
N ASP A 412 10.61 19.63 11.27
CA ASP A 412 10.02 18.54 10.49
C ASP A 412 10.44 17.18 11.05
N GLY A 413 9.51 16.27 11.32
CA GLY A 413 9.85 14.95 11.89
C GLY A 413 10.46 15.02 13.30
N VAL A 414 10.25 16.12 14.02
CA VAL A 414 10.78 16.31 15.38
C VAL A 414 9.90 15.54 16.38
N THR A 415 10.53 14.87 17.35
CA THR A 415 9.84 14.29 18.50
C THR A 415 10.28 14.99 19.77
N LEU A 416 9.35 15.51 20.56
CA LEU A 416 9.63 15.98 21.92
C LEU A 416 9.09 14.94 22.91
N SER A 417 9.99 14.30 23.65
CA SER A 417 9.69 13.17 24.52
C SER A 417 10.28 13.37 25.92
N GLY A 418 9.95 12.45 26.83
CA GLY A 418 10.33 12.53 28.24
C GLY A 418 9.31 13.31 29.06
N SER A 419 9.72 13.74 30.26
CA SER A 419 8.91 14.62 31.12
C SER A 419 9.71 15.89 31.40
N GLN A 420 9.14 17.04 31.05
CA GLN A 420 9.60 18.34 31.53
C GLN A 420 8.75 18.82 32.72
N PRO A 421 9.26 18.77 33.96
CA PRO A 421 8.58 19.37 35.10
C PRO A 421 8.46 20.89 34.94
N LYS A 422 7.37 21.46 35.45
CA LYS A 422 7.19 22.93 35.55
C LYS A 422 8.40 23.68 36.14
N ALA A 423 9.16 23.07 37.05
CA ALA A 423 10.35 23.67 37.64
C ALA A 423 11.48 23.95 36.62
N ASN A 424 11.42 23.32 35.44
CA ASN A 424 12.44 23.38 34.39
C ASN A 424 12.09 24.31 33.23
N GLY A 425 10.94 24.98 33.29
CA GLY A 425 10.48 25.90 32.26
C GLY A 425 8.97 25.76 32.03
N ASN A 426 8.38 26.78 31.42
CA ASN A 426 6.95 26.78 31.10
C ASN A 426 6.63 25.89 29.88
N ALA A 427 7.55 25.79 28.92
CA ALA A 427 7.34 25.05 27.67
C ALA A 427 8.44 24.02 27.40
N MET A 428 8.08 22.90 26.75
CA MET A 428 9.05 21.92 26.23
C MET A 428 9.91 22.53 25.11
N MET A 429 9.25 23.30 24.25
CA MET A 429 9.92 24.11 23.25
C MET A 429 9.38 25.54 23.24
N SER A 430 10.27 26.53 23.15
CA SER A 430 9.89 27.91 22.86
C SER A 430 10.50 28.38 21.55
N ILE A 431 9.71 29.12 20.77
CA ILE A 431 10.11 29.70 19.49
C ILE A 431 9.91 31.21 19.59
N ASN A 432 11.00 31.97 19.52
CA ASN A 432 11.01 33.41 19.69
C ASN A 432 11.72 34.10 18.52
N ASP A 433 11.40 35.37 18.32
CA ASP A 433 11.86 36.22 17.20
C ASP A 433 11.54 35.74 15.78
N ALA A 434 10.74 34.68 15.64
CA ALA A 434 10.35 34.14 14.35
C ALA A 434 9.25 34.97 13.67
N GLN A 435 9.50 35.38 12.44
CA GLN A 435 8.52 35.91 11.50
C GLN A 435 7.75 34.78 10.81
N THR A 436 8.42 33.67 10.50
CA THR A 436 7.86 32.45 9.91
C THR A 436 8.14 31.25 10.80
N VAL A 437 7.10 30.49 11.13
CA VAL A 437 7.21 29.24 11.89
C VAL A 437 6.51 28.12 11.11
N THR A 438 7.24 27.07 10.76
CA THR A 438 6.69 25.87 10.14
C THR A 438 6.99 24.66 11.02
N ILE A 439 5.96 23.90 11.36
CA ILE A 439 6.04 22.70 12.18
C ILE A 439 5.27 21.59 11.47
N SER A 440 5.98 20.56 11.02
CA SER A 440 5.41 19.45 10.27
C SER A 440 5.83 18.12 10.88
N ASN A 441 4.97 17.11 10.80
CA ASN A 441 5.28 15.73 11.20
C ASN A 441 5.84 15.61 12.63
N LEU A 442 5.41 16.50 13.53
CA LEU A 442 5.92 16.56 14.90
C LEU A 442 5.16 15.60 15.79
N THR A 443 5.88 14.82 16.60
CA THR A 443 5.28 13.91 17.58
C THR A 443 5.60 14.35 19.01
N MET A 444 4.59 14.29 19.87
CA MET A 444 4.68 14.70 21.26
C MET A 444 4.45 13.54 22.21
N GLY A 445 5.40 13.36 23.14
CA GLY A 445 5.23 12.57 24.36
C GLY A 445 4.64 13.41 25.51
N LYS A 446 4.72 12.89 26.75
CA LYS A 446 4.19 13.52 27.96
C LYS A 446 4.73 14.93 28.21
N THR A 447 3.91 15.83 28.76
CA THR A 447 4.41 17.03 29.45
C THR A 447 3.92 17.07 30.89
N ASP A 448 4.83 17.29 31.84
CA ASP A 448 4.51 17.63 33.24
C ASP A 448 4.57 19.16 33.47
N GLY A 449 4.62 19.94 32.38
CA GLY A 449 4.75 21.39 32.33
C GLY A 449 3.45 22.11 31.95
N TYR A 450 3.56 23.41 31.61
CA TYR A 450 2.40 24.25 31.27
C TYR A 450 2.07 24.28 29.78
N ASN A 451 3.09 24.25 28.95
CA ASN A 451 2.96 24.41 27.52
C ASN A 451 3.80 23.33 26.85
N THR A 452 3.32 22.82 25.73
CA THR A 452 4.17 21.97 24.92
C THR A 452 5.05 22.84 24.03
N ILE A 453 4.41 23.72 23.26
CA ILE A 453 5.09 24.69 22.40
C ILE A 453 4.62 26.10 22.74
N GLU A 454 5.57 26.99 23.00
CA GLU A 454 5.35 28.44 23.13
C GLU A 454 5.88 29.18 21.90
N ILE A 455 5.09 30.09 21.35
CA ILE A 455 5.50 30.93 20.23
C ILE A 455 5.35 32.41 20.60
N GLY A 456 6.46 33.13 20.53
CA GLY A 456 6.49 34.58 20.56
C GLY A 456 6.47 35.22 21.95
N LEU A 457 6.75 34.49 23.04
CA LEU A 457 6.76 35.05 24.41
C LEU A 457 7.80 36.18 24.54
N ASN A 458 9.06 35.85 24.28
CA ASN A 458 10.22 36.72 24.45
C ASN A 458 10.70 37.27 23.11
N SER A 459 9.74 37.71 22.29
CA SER A 459 9.98 38.22 20.94
C SER A 459 10.04 39.75 20.86
N SER A 460 11.06 40.24 20.18
CA SER A 460 11.11 41.54 19.49
C SER A 460 10.40 41.50 18.14
N THR A 461 10.50 40.37 17.42
CA THR A 461 9.78 40.11 16.16
C THR A 461 8.76 39.00 16.37
N LEU A 462 7.52 39.23 15.94
CA LEU A 462 6.44 38.25 16.07
C LEU A 462 6.11 37.59 14.72
N PRO A 463 5.44 36.43 14.73
CA PRO A 463 5.10 35.73 13.51
C PRO A 463 4.11 36.51 12.65
N SER A 464 4.40 36.62 11.35
CA SER A 464 3.41 36.91 10.31
C SER A 464 2.80 35.63 9.74
N GLU A 465 3.48 34.49 9.89
CA GLU A 465 3.02 33.20 9.40
C GLU A 465 3.40 32.07 10.35
N ILE A 466 2.43 31.23 10.68
CA ILE A 466 2.61 30.01 11.46
C ILE A 466 1.87 28.89 10.74
N ASN A 467 2.58 27.83 10.36
CA ASN A 467 2.03 26.64 9.71
C ASN A 467 2.35 25.43 10.58
N ILE A 468 1.31 24.73 11.05
CA ILE A 468 1.41 23.55 11.89
C ILE A 468 0.62 22.43 11.22
N GLU A 469 1.28 21.36 10.79
CA GLU A 469 0.67 20.31 9.98
C GLU A 469 1.08 18.92 10.44
N ASN A 470 0.14 17.99 10.46
CA ASN A 470 0.37 16.58 10.82
C ASN A 470 1.11 16.42 12.16
N VAL A 471 0.68 17.18 13.19
CA VAL A 471 1.25 17.09 14.53
C VAL A 471 0.42 16.15 15.41
N ARG A 472 1.09 15.24 16.12
CA ARG A 472 0.46 14.18 16.91
C ARG A 472 0.81 14.31 18.40
N PHE A 473 -0.20 14.50 19.24
CA PHE A 473 -0.10 14.50 20.69
C PHE A 473 -0.65 13.17 21.23
N GLU A 474 0.23 12.18 21.32
CA GLU A 474 -0.10 10.77 21.62
C GLU A 474 -0.19 10.45 23.12
N GLU A 475 0.21 11.41 23.96
CA GLU A 475 0.11 11.34 25.42
C GLU A 475 -0.75 12.48 25.98
N ALA A 476 -1.17 12.33 27.23
CA ALA A 476 -1.99 13.32 27.90
C ALA A 476 -1.21 14.62 28.16
N ILE A 477 -1.79 15.74 27.74
CA ILE A 477 -1.27 17.09 27.92
C ILE A 477 -2.11 17.81 28.97
N SER A 478 -1.55 18.03 30.16
CA SER A 478 -2.29 18.58 31.31
C SER A 478 -2.61 20.08 31.24
N ASN A 479 -2.24 20.76 30.16
CA ASN A 479 -2.48 22.20 29.98
C ASN A 479 -2.47 22.57 28.49
N ASN A 480 -1.65 23.52 28.01
CA ASN A 480 -1.69 23.94 26.60
C ASN A 480 -0.80 23.05 25.72
N ALA A 481 -1.36 22.53 24.63
CA ALA A 481 -0.56 21.97 23.55
C ALA A 481 0.23 23.10 22.86
N ILE A 482 -0.46 24.13 22.35
CA ILE A 482 0.19 25.25 21.66
C ILE A 482 -0.22 26.56 22.31
N LEU A 483 0.74 27.43 22.64
CA LEU A 483 0.50 28.79 23.12
C LEU A 483 1.16 29.81 22.21
N ILE A 484 0.35 30.68 21.60
CA ILE A 484 0.79 31.79 20.75
C ILE A 484 0.56 33.10 21.50
N PHE A 485 1.65 33.76 21.89
CA PHE A 485 1.57 35.01 22.66
C PHE A 485 1.16 36.21 21.80
N GLY A 486 1.52 36.25 20.53
CA GLY A 486 1.12 37.32 19.64
C GLY A 486 1.59 37.09 18.22
N THR A 487 1.04 37.88 17.31
CA THR A 487 1.35 37.86 15.89
C THR A 487 1.51 39.28 15.37
N GLN A 488 1.95 39.42 14.12
CA GLN A 488 1.80 40.67 13.38
C GLN A 488 0.34 40.85 12.91
N SER A 489 -0.03 42.07 12.52
CA SER A 489 -1.30 42.31 11.82
C SER A 489 -1.31 41.59 10.47
N ASN A 490 -2.49 41.11 10.06
CA ASN A 490 -2.72 40.28 8.87
C ASN A 490 -1.97 38.93 8.87
N ALA A 491 -1.48 38.48 10.03
CA ALA A 491 -0.82 37.20 10.14
C ALA A 491 -1.77 36.04 9.83
N THR A 492 -1.20 34.95 9.33
CA THR A 492 -1.92 33.69 9.11
C THR A 492 -1.37 32.62 10.04
N VAL A 493 -2.26 31.92 10.74
CA VAL A 493 -1.96 30.76 11.58
C VAL A 493 -2.77 29.59 11.03
N ASN A 494 -2.09 28.60 10.45
CA ASN A 494 -2.70 27.39 9.93
C ASN A 494 -2.35 26.21 10.84
N ILE A 495 -3.35 25.47 11.28
CA ILE A 495 -3.22 24.24 12.06
C ILE A 495 -4.04 23.17 11.33
N ALA A 496 -3.37 22.19 10.73
CA ALA A 496 -3.99 21.19 9.86
C ALA A 496 -3.61 19.77 10.26
N ASP A 497 -4.55 18.83 10.11
CA ASP A 497 -4.30 17.39 10.22
C ASP A 497 -3.67 16.94 11.55
N CYS A 498 -3.96 17.68 12.64
CA CYS A 498 -3.40 17.41 13.96
C CYS A 498 -4.29 16.49 14.80
N TYR A 499 -3.68 15.69 15.67
CA TYR A 499 -4.38 14.78 16.58
C TYR A 499 -3.97 15.00 18.02
N PHE A 500 -4.94 14.94 18.93
CA PHE A 500 -4.75 15.12 20.37
C PHE A 500 -5.49 14.01 21.12
N LYS A 501 -4.74 13.13 21.77
CA LYS A 501 -5.33 12.03 22.55
C LYS A 501 -6.06 12.52 23.80
N GLU A 502 -5.36 13.28 24.64
CA GLU A 502 -5.96 13.92 25.81
C GLU A 502 -5.29 15.27 26.03
N VAL A 503 -6.08 16.34 26.11
CA VAL A 503 -5.55 17.70 26.22
C VAL A 503 -6.48 18.60 27.02
N SER A 504 -5.93 19.46 27.87
CA SER A 504 -6.71 20.56 28.46
C SER A 504 -7.02 21.59 27.39
N ASN A 505 -6.00 22.22 26.79
CA ASN A 505 -6.21 23.23 25.76
C ASN A 505 -5.36 22.99 24.51
N VAL A 506 -6.01 22.88 23.34
CA VAL A 506 -5.27 22.70 22.08
C VAL A 506 -4.49 23.96 21.72
N LEU A 507 -5.17 25.11 21.63
CA LEU A 507 -4.56 26.38 21.25
C LEU A 507 -4.90 27.47 22.26
N ARG A 508 -3.88 28.09 22.85
CA ARG A 508 -4.02 29.36 23.56
C ARG A 508 -3.51 30.50 22.71
N LEU A 509 -4.30 31.56 22.56
CA LEU A 509 -3.96 32.73 21.75
C LEU A 509 -4.11 34.01 22.57
N SER A 510 -3.03 34.78 22.71
CA SER A 510 -3.06 36.00 23.53
C SER A 510 -3.33 37.30 22.79
N ASN A 511 -2.91 37.38 21.52
CA ASN A 511 -2.89 38.62 20.75
C ASN A 511 -2.26 39.82 21.51
N LYS A 512 -1.13 39.61 22.21
CA LYS A 512 -0.50 40.63 23.07
C LYS A 512 -0.15 41.95 22.36
N THR A 513 -0.10 41.95 21.03
CA THR A 513 0.20 43.11 20.18
C THR A 513 -1.02 43.84 19.68
N ASN A 514 -2.23 43.41 20.06
CA ASN A 514 -3.47 43.97 19.55
C ASN A 514 -3.52 43.96 18.01
N ALA A 515 -3.04 42.86 17.42
CA ALA A 515 -2.95 42.70 15.97
C ALA A 515 -4.35 42.65 15.34
N THR A 516 -4.44 43.17 14.11
CA THR A 516 -5.70 43.24 13.35
C THR A 516 -5.63 42.41 12.08
N GLY A 517 -6.75 41.87 11.62
CA GLY A 517 -6.82 41.07 10.39
C GLY A 517 -6.15 39.69 10.47
N VAL A 518 -5.87 39.20 11.68
CA VAL A 518 -5.27 37.88 11.91
C VAL A 518 -6.24 36.79 11.50
N LYS A 519 -5.77 35.79 10.76
CA LYS A 519 -6.53 34.62 10.32
C LYS A 519 -5.97 33.38 11.00
N VAL A 520 -6.81 32.67 11.74
CA VAL A 520 -6.50 31.38 12.33
C VAL A 520 -7.36 30.34 11.61
N ASN A 521 -6.73 29.41 10.91
CA ASN A 521 -7.42 28.34 10.18
C ASN A 521 -7.05 27.02 10.84
N ILE A 522 -8.06 26.31 11.35
CA ILE A 522 -7.94 25.01 12.01
C ILE A 522 -8.70 24.02 11.14
N LYS A 523 -8.01 23.02 10.61
CA LYS A 523 -8.55 22.09 9.62
C LYS A 523 -8.23 20.64 9.96
N ASP A 524 -9.19 19.74 9.80
CA ASP A 524 -8.98 18.29 9.90
C ASP A 524 -8.31 17.84 11.21
N CYS A 525 -8.61 18.53 12.31
CA CYS A 525 -8.02 18.25 13.62
C CYS A 525 -8.98 17.43 14.50
N THR A 526 -8.45 16.52 15.31
CA THR A 526 -9.25 15.63 16.17
C THR A 526 -8.73 15.62 17.60
N VAL A 527 -9.65 15.73 18.57
CA VAL A 527 -9.38 15.56 20.00
C VAL A 527 -10.21 14.38 20.54
N ASP A 528 -9.56 13.39 21.13
CA ASP A 528 -10.24 12.20 21.68
C ASP A 528 -10.79 12.44 23.09
N GLN A 529 -10.06 13.17 23.92
CA GLN A 529 -10.44 13.45 25.30
C GLN A 529 -10.03 14.86 25.75
N TRP A 530 -10.91 15.53 26.49
CA TRP A 530 -10.55 16.71 27.26
C TRP A 530 -9.97 16.30 28.62
N GLU A 531 -8.86 16.90 29.03
CA GLU A 531 -8.31 16.68 30.37
C GLU A 531 -9.32 17.14 31.45
N SER A 532 -9.37 16.42 32.57
CA SER A 532 -10.42 16.50 33.61
C SER A 532 -10.56 17.84 34.38
N THR A 533 -9.88 18.92 33.97
CA THR A 533 -9.97 20.26 34.57
C THR A 533 -10.84 21.21 33.72
N PRO A 534 -12.16 21.32 34.00
CA PRO A 534 -13.11 21.97 33.08
C PRO A 534 -12.85 23.46 32.84
N ALA A 535 -12.22 24.17 33.78
CA ALA A 535 -11.96 25.62 33.67
C ALA A 535 -11.01 26.03 32.54
N TYR A 536 -10.23 25.08 32.01
CA TYR A 536 -9.25 25.32 30.94
C TYR A 536 -9.34 24.25 29.84
N ALA A 537 -10.43 23.48 29.80
CA ALA A 537 -10.67 22.47 28.79
C ALA A 537 -11.26 23.12 27.53
N GLY A 538 -10.64 22.95 26.36
CA GLY A 538 -11.19 23.44 25.09
C GLY A 538 -10.22 23.37 23.91
N PHE A 539 -10.73 23.61 22.70
CA PHE A 539 -9.89 23.66 21.51
C PHE A 539 -9.15 24.99 21.38
N LEU A 540 -9.83 26.10 21.69
CA LEU A 540 -9.23 27.43 21.63
C LEU A 540 -9.56 28.21 22.89
N ILE A 541 -8.51 28.74 23.53
CA ILE A 541 -8.60 29.76 24.57
C ILE A 541 -7.98 31.06 24.06
N CYS A 542 -8.76 32.12 23.98
CA CYS A 542 -8.23 33.47 23.77
C CYS A 542 -8.02 34.17 25.11
N GLU A 543 -6.79 34.53 25.46
CA GLU A 543 -6.46 35.10 26.77
C GLU A 543 -5.67 36.43 26.72
N ASP A 544 -6.18 37.50 27.31
CA ASP A 544 -5.46 38.77 27.39
C ASP A 544 -4.41 38.76 28.53
N TYR A 545 -3.15 38.49 28.18
CA TYR A 545 -2.01 38.53 29.11
C TYR A 545 -1.45 39.95 29.35
N THR A 546 -2.03 40.98 28.73
CA THR A 546 -1.49 42.35 28.75
C THR A 546 -2.28 43.32 29.62
N SER A 547 -3.58 43.07 29.80
CA SER A 547 -4.45 43.89 30.62
C SER A 547 -4.41 43.45 32.09
N ASP A 548 -4.06 44.37 32.99
CA ASP A 548 -4.00 44.13 34.44
C ASP A 548 -5.35 44.29 35.15
N THR A 549 -6.40 44.72 34.44
CA THR A 549 -7.74 45.02 34.96
C THR A 549 -8.81 44.69 33.93
N GLU A 550 -10.03 44.40 34.41
CA GLU A 550 -11.20 44.14 33.57
C GLU A 550 -11.54 45.32 32.65
N ASP A 551 -11.51 46.55 33.17
CA ASP A 551 -11.79 47.76 32.39
C ASP A 551 -10.79 47.95 31.24
N LYS A 552 -9.50 47.66 31.46
CA LYS A 552 -8.50 47.70 30.39
C LYS A 552 -8.70 46.58 29.38
N ALA A 553 -9.07 45.39 29.81
CA ALA A 553 -9.38 44.29 28.89
C ALA A 553 -10.57 44.65 27.98
N LYS A 554 -11.63 45.24 28.55
CA LYS A 554 -12.79 45.78 27.80
C LYS A 554 -12.42 46.87 26.83
N GLN A 555 -11.56 47.81 27.26
CA GLN A 555 -11.11 48.92 26.43
C GLN A 555 -10.22 48.45 25.27
N ASN A 556 -9.27 47.55 25.56
CA ASN A 556 -8.33 47.02 24.59
C ASN A 556 -9.03 46.09 23.59
N ASN A 557 -9.97 45.26 24.10
CA ASN A 557 -10.77 44.30 23.35
C ASN A 557 -9.91 43.56 22.31
N LEU A 558 -8.83 42.90 22.75
CA LEU A 558 -7.79 42.37 21.86
C LEU A 558 -8.32 41.38 20.82
N PHE A 559 -9.51 40.82 21.03
CA PHE A 559 -10.06 39.76 20.22
C PHE A 559 -11.30 40.15 19.41
N GLY A 560 -11.81 41.38 19.55
CA GLY A 560 -13.06 41.80 18.92
C GLY A 560 -13.10 41.77 17.39
N ASN A 561 -14.27 42.06 16.82
CA ASN A 561 -14.52 42.00 15.38
C ASN A 561 -13.44 42.72 14.54
N GLY A 562 -13.01 42.08 13.46
CA GLY A 562 -11.98 42.60 12.55
C GLY A 562 -10.55 42.43 13.07
N LYS A 563 -10.35 41.98 14.31
CA LYS A 563 -9.02 41.67 14.83
C LYS A 563 -8.58 40.25 14.48
N ILE A 564 -9.38 39.27 14.88
CA ILE A 564 -9.07 37.86 14.67
C ILE A 564 -10.29 37.18 14.04
N THR A 565 -10.04 36.44 12.96
CA THR A 565 -11.00 35.50 12.38
C THR A 565 -10.48 34.09 12.57
N VAL A 566 -11.29 33.22 13.16
CA VAL A 566 -10.95 31.82 13.41
C VAL A 566 -11.90 30.94 12.58
N THR A 567 -11.34 30.10 11.73
CA THR A 567 -12.07 29.12 10.93
C THR A 567 -11.80 27.73 11.47
N PHE A 568 -12.85 27.01 11.85
CA PHE A 568 -12.84 25.57 12.11
C PHE A 568 -13.42 24.85 10.90
N ASP A 569 -12.67 23.93 10.30
CA ASP A 569 -13.07 23.18 9.12
C ASP A 569 -12.82 21.68 9.38
N ASN A 570 -13.91 20.91 9.49
CA ASN A 570 -13.81 19.47 9.83
C ASN A 570 -13.01 19.18 11.11
N VAL A 571 -13.27 19.94 12.18
CA VAL A 571 -12.63 19.74 13.49
C VAL A 571 -13.55 18.95 14.41
N THR A 572 -13.01 17.95 15.09
CA THR A 572 -13.76 17.08 16.00
C THR A 572 -13.17 17.06 17.40
N GLY A 573 -14.05 16.95 18.39
CA GLY A 573 -13.70 16.69 19.78
C GLY A 573 -14.39 15.42 20.30
N PRO A 574 -14.26 15.12 21.60
CA PRO A 574 -14.76 13.90 22.24
C PRO A 574 -16.27 13.69 22.10
N HIS A 575 -17.01 14.78 21.82
CA HIS A 575 -18.47 14.79 21.72
C HIS A 575 -18.99 14.97 20.28
N GLY A 576 -18.10 14.93 19.29
CA GLY A 576 -18.44 15.07 17.87
C GLY A 576 -17.79 16.29 17.21
N LYS A 577 -18.38 16.75 16.11
CA LYS A 577 -17.89 17.91 15.35
C LYS A 577 -18.06 19.18 16.18
N ILE A 578 -17.02 20.01 16.24
CA ILE A 578 -17.07 21.31 16.92
C ILE A 578 -17.94 22.27 16.07
N ASP A 579 -18.97 22.84 16.67
CA ASP A 579 -19.87 23.81 16.04
C ASP A 579 -20.40 24.92 16.97
N PHE A 580 -21.12 25.87 16.38
CA PHE A 580 -21.65 27.04 17.09
C PHE A 580 -22.74 26.72 18.12
N SER A 581 -23.42 25.58 18.01
CA SER A 581 -24.65 25.33 18.77
C SER A 581 -24.38 25.02 20.23
N ASN A 582 -23.27 24.35 20.52
CA ASN A 582 -22.93 23.88 21.88
C ASN A 582 -21.49 24.19 22.31
N ASP A 583 -20.58 24.56 21.39
CA ASP A 583 -19.14 24.56 21.69
C ASP A 583 -18.54 25.96 21.89
N ILE A 584 -19.34 27.02 22.02
CA ILE A 584 -18.82 28.35 22.34
C ILE A 584 -19.26 28.78 23.74
N ALA A 585 -18.28 29.07 24.59
CA ALA A 585 -18.51 29.65 25.91
C ALA A 585 -17.58 30.85 26.13
N ALA A 586 -18.14 31.94 26.65
CA ALA A 586 -17.37 33.05 27.20
C ALA A 586 -17.44 32.98 28.73
N GLY A 587 -16.29 32.99 29.40
CA GLY A 587 -16.17 32.84 30.85
C GLY A 587 -15.04 33.71 31.40
N THR A 588 -15.19 34.22 32.62
CA THR A 588 -14.18 35.09 33.24
C THR A 588 -13.28 34.29 34.16
N ASN A 589 -11.96 34.51 34.08
CA ASN A 589 -11.05 34.04 35.10
C ASN A 589 -10.82 35.18 36.10
N GLY A 590 -11.12 34.97 37.38
CA GLY A 590 -10.77 35.92 38.46
C GLY A 590 -11.52 37.27 38.47
N GLY A 591 -12.65 37.40 37.77
CA GLY A 591 -13.43 38.66 37.72
C GLY A 591 -13.00 39.63 36.62
N ALA A 592 -12.16 39.21 35.68
CA ALA A 592 -11.88 39.97 34.46
C ALA A 592 -12.34 39.17 33.22
N GLU A 593 -12.98 39.85 32.26
CA GLU A 593 -13.42 39.33 30.96
C GLU A 593 -12.23 38.99 30.03
N GLN A 594 -11.33 38.14 30.50
CA GLN A 594 -10.01 37.91 29.91
C GLN A 594 -9.86 36.60 29.16
N ALA A 595 -10.78 35.64 29.28
CA ALA A 595 -10.69 34.32 28.65
C ALA A 595 -11.94 33.99 27.79
N TYR A 596 -11.74 33.40 26.62
CA TYR A 596 -12.84 32.94 25.75
C TYR A 596 -12.56 31.54 25.26
N TYR A 597 -13.57 30.67 25.26
CA TYR A 597 -13.42 29.23 25.07
C TYR A 597 -14.21 28.74 23.86
N VAL A 598 -13.54 27.93 23.03
CA VAL A 598 -14.23 26.99 22.16
C VAL A 598 -14.19 25.63 22.88
N PHE A 599 -15.31 25.35 23.57
CA PHE A 599 -15.73 24.30 24.52
C PHE A 599 -15.56 24.60 26.03
N TYR A 600 -16.65 24.44 26.81
CA TYR A 600 -16.69 24.47 28.29
C TYR A 600 -17.93 23.69 28.80
N ASP A 601 -17.71 22.56 29.49
CA ASP A 601 -18.77 21.60 29.85
C ASP A 601 -19.53 21.93 31.16
N GLN A 602 -19.16 22.92 31.98
CA GLN A 602 -19.83 23.11 33.29
C GLN A 602 -20.03 24.57 33.76
N GLY A 603 -21.16 25.17 33.39
CA GLY A 603 -21.87 26.14 34.25
C GLY A 603 -21.40 27.60 34.19
N GLY A 604 -22.27 28.48 33.68
CA GLY A 604 -22.12 29.93 33.68
C GLY A 604 -21.65 30.53 32.35
N VAL A 605 -22.44 30.35 31.28
CA VAL A 605 -22.11 30.85 29.94
C VAL A 605 -22.49 32.32 29.80
N VAL A 606 -21.54 33.18 29.41
CA VAL A 606 -21.85 34.53 28.92
C VAL A 606 -22.24 34.43 27.43
N PRO A 607 -23.33 35.09 26.98
CA PRO A 607 -23.72 35.05 25.57
C PRO A 607 -22.62 35.55 24.62
N TYR A 608 -22.40 34.83 23.52
CA TYR A 608 -21.50 35.24 22.45
C TYR A 608 -21.93 36.57 21.82
N SER A 609 -20.98 37.50 21.60
CA SER A 609 -21.13 38.79 20.93
C SER A 609 -19.93 39.03 20.00
N THR A 610 -20.20 39.20 18.70
CA THR A 610 -19.15 39.48 17.71
C THR A 610 -18.39 40.77 17.97
N GLN A 611 -18.92 41.72 18.75
CA GLN A 611 -18.24 42.98 19.04
C GLN A 611 -17.04 42.80 19.98
N THR A 612 -17.11 41.83 20.90
CA THR A 612 -16.12 41.61 21.96
C THR A 612 -15.22 40.41 21.67
N TYR A 613 -15.62 39.54 20.74
CA TYR A 613 -14.98 38.25 20.51
C TYR A 613 -14.50 38.08 19.06
N PRO A 614 -13.64 37.07 18.79
CA PRO A 614 -13.23 36.76 17.44
C PRO A 614 -14.43 36.45 16.54
N THR A 615 -14.22 36.68 15.25
CA THR A 615 -15.16 36.18 14.24
C THR A 615 -14.90 34.69 14.05
N PHE A 616 -15.88 33.86 14.42
CA PHE A 616 -15.79 32.41 14.22
C PHE A 616 -16.50 31.97 12.92
N ILE A 617 -15.91 31.01 12.22
CA ILE A 617 -16.46 30.37 11.03
C ILE A 617 -16.33 28.86 11.23
N PHE A 618 -17.41 28.11 11.09
CA PHE A 618 -17.40 26.64 11.16
C PHE A 618 -17.85 26.08 9.82
N LYS A 619 -17.09 25.11 9.29
CA LYS A 619 -17.34 24.45 8.00
C LYS A 619 -17.50 22.95 8.19
#